data_AF-A0A959SJH1-F1
#
_entry.id   AF-A0A959SJH1-F1
#
_cell.length_a   1.000
_cell.length_b   1.000
_cell.length_c   1.000
_cell.angle_alpha   90.00
_cell.angle_beta   90.00
_cell.angle_gamma   90.00
#
_symmetry.space_group_name_H-M   'P 1'
#
loop_
_entity.id
_entity.type
_entity.pdbx_description
1 polymer ?
#
loop_
_entity_poly.entity_id
_entity_poly.type
_entity_poly.pdbx_seq_one_letter_code
_entity_poly.pdbx_strand_id
1 'polypeptide(L)'
;PSRFGVIELTRQRVRPETEIDTSESCPTCNGTGEVQAPVLVVDEIENTLNYLVSEKDMSGLTLSVHPFIHAYLTKGFPSIQHKWWWRWKKWVKVKPEGSSQFLAFAVEDGEGNEVPV
;
A
#
# COMPACT_ATOMS: atom_id res chain seq x y z
N PRO A 1 -9.13 43.67 3.68
CA PRO A 1 -8.18 42.53 3.74
C PRO A 1 -8.12 41.94 5.15
N SER A 2 -8.31 40.63 5.29
CA SER A 2 -8.17 39.97 6.61
C SER A 2 -6.75 40.11 7.15
N ARG A 3 -6.56 39.95 8.47
CA ARG A 3 -5.23 39.99 9.10
C ARG A 3 -4.28 38.91 8.56
N PHE A 4 -4.83 37.87 7.92
CA PHE A 4 -4.09 36.78 7.27
C PHE A 4 -3.88 37.01 5.76
N GLY A 5 -4.22 38.18 5.22
CA GLY A 5 -4.06 38.48 3.79
C GLY A 5 -5.07 37.78 2.87
N VAL A 6 -6.00 37.00 3.42
CA VAL A 6 -7.07 36.35 2.66
C VAL A 6 -8.21 37.33 2.43
N ILE A 7 -8.75 37.36 1.21
CA ILE A 7 -9.96 38.09 0.85
C ILE A 7 -11.07 37.08 0.63
N GLU A 8 -12.10 37.15 1.46
CA GLU A 8 -13.29 36.31 1.33
C GLU A 8 -14.32 37.02 0.46
N LEU A 9 -14.88 36.30 -0.51
CA LEU A 9 -15.90 36.79 -1.44
C LEU A 9 -17.03 35.77 -1.48
N THR A 10 -18.25 36.18 -1.16
CA THR A 10 -19.44 35.34 -1.31
C THR A 10 -20.16 35.69 -2.60
N ARG A 11 -20.43 34.69 -3.45
CA ARG A 11 -21.20 34.85 -4.68
C ARG A 11 -22.58 34.24 -4.49
N GLN A 12 -23.64 35.01 -4.74
CA GLN A 12 -24.99 34.47 -4.77
C GLN A 12 -25.17 33.56 -5.99
N ARG A 13 -25.60 32.32 -5.76
CA ARG A 13 -25.89 31.33 -6.81
C ARG A 13 -27.27 31.63 -7.43
N VAL A 14 -27.32 31.96 -8.72
CA VAL A 14 -28.55 32.44 -9.42
C VAL A 14 -29.34 31.32 -10.11
N ARG A 15 -28.75 30.12 -10.28
CA ARG A 15 -29.43 28.95 -10.84
C ARG A 15 -29.04 27.68 -10.08
N PRO A 16 -29.99 26.76 -9.80
CA PRO A 16 -29.64 25.42 -9.34
C PRO A 16 -29.01 24.64 -10.50
N GLU A 17 -27.79 24.12 -10.32
CA GLU A 17 -27.22 23.13 -11.24
C GLU A 17 -27.66 21.74 -10.78
N THR A 18 -27.95 20.87 -11.74
CA THR A 18 -28.03 19.42 -11.50
C THR A 18 -26.63 18.93 -11.16
N GLU A 19 -26.35 18.70 -9.87
CA GLU A 19 -25.16 17.96 -9.42
C GLU A 19 -25.31 16.51 -9.89
N ILE A 20 -24.89 16.25 -11.13
CA ILE A 20 -24.55 14.89 -11.55
C ILE A 20 -23.04 14.83 -11.35
N ASP A 21 -22.64 14.31 -10.20
CA ASP A 21 -21.24 14.03 -9.94
C ASP A 21 -20.79 12.95 -10.92
N THR A 22 -20.16 13.38 -12.01
CA THR A 22 -19.59 12.52 -13.05
C THR A 22 -18.12 12.21 -12.76
N SER A 23 -17.63 12.65 -11.60
CA SER A 23 -16.25 12.41 -11.18
C SER A 23 -16.17 11.08 -10.42
N GLU A 24 -15.44 10.14 -10.99
CA GLU A 24 -15.09 8.89 -10.32
C GLU A 24 -13.95 9.17 -9.33
N SER A 25 -14.05 8.64 -8.11
CA SER A 25 -12.98 8.78 -7.12
C SER A 25 -11.73 8.02 -7.60
N CYS A 26 -10.56 8.66 -7.48
CA CYS A 26 -9.32 8.00 -7.85
C CYS A 26 -9.10 6.77 -6.94
N PRO A 27 -8.97 5.56 -7.48
CA PRO A 27 -8.87 4.33 -6.68
C PRO A 27 -7.56 4.21 -5.90
N THR A 28 -6.61 5.12 -6.13
CA THR A 28 -5.29 5.13 -5.46
C THR A 28 -5.21 6.13 -4.31
N CYS A 29 -5.89 7.28 -4.41
CA CYS A 29 -5.88 8.29 -3.36
C CYS A 29 -7.27 8.54 -2.74
N ASN A 30 -8.30 7.80 -3.13
CA ASN A 30 -9.69 7.97 -2.68
C ASN A 30 -10.15 9.44 -2.69
N GLY A 31 -9.65 10.25 -3.63
CA GLY A 31 -9.99 11.67 -3.77
C GLY A 31 -9.17 12.65 -2.92
N THR A 32 -8.17 12.22 -2.15
CA THR A 32 -7.31 13.14 -1.36
C THR A 32 -6.27 13.88 -2.20
N GLY A 33 -5.92 13.35 -3.38
CA GLY A 33 -4.90 13.92 -4.26
C GLY A 33 -3.45 13.71 -3.80
N GLU A 34 -3.23 13.03 -2.68
CA GLU A 34 -1.92 12.70 -2.13
C GLU A 34 -1.74 11.18 -2.01
N VAL A 35 -0.52 10.70 -2.23
CA VAL A 35 -0.16 9.27 -2.11
C VAL A 35 0.91 9.07 -1.05
N GLN A 36 0.80 7.97 -0.30
CA GLN A 36 1.81 7.65 0.70
C GLN A 36 3.15 7.27 0.07
N ALA A 37 4.23 7.54 0.82
CA ALA A 37 5.59 7.21 0.39
C ALA A 37 5.75 5.68 0.31
N PRO A 38 6.33 5.13 -0.78
CA PRO A 38 6.51 3.68 -0.95
C PRO A 38 7.34 3.02 0.16
N VAL A 39 8.21 3.77 0.83
CA VAL A 39 9.04 3.26 1.93
C VAL A 39 8.21 2.84 3.14
N LEU A 40 7.09 3.54 3.41
CA LEU A 40 6.21 3.24 4.54
C LEU A 40 5.51 1.89 4.33
N VAL A 41 5.10 1.61 3.09
CA VAL A 41 4.49 0.31 2.73
C VAL A 41 5.47 -0.84 2.97
N VAL A 42 6.77 -0.63 2.72
CA VAL A 42 7.79 -1.66 2.98
C VAL A 42 7.92 -1.95 4.48
N ASP A 43 7.87 -0.91 5.32
CA ASP A 43 7.91 -1.05 6.78
C ASP A 43 6.64 -1.75 7.31
N GLU A 44 5.47 -1.43 6.74
CA GLU A 44 4.20 -2.12 7.04
C GLU A 44 4.25 -3.61 6.68
N ILE A 45 4.81 -3.95 5.50
CA ILE A 45 5.05 -5.34 5.07
C ILE A 45 5.99 -6.06 6.05
N GLU A 46 7.09 -5.42 6.48
CA GLU A 46 8.01 -6.05 7.44
C GLU A 46 7.32 -6.32 8.79
N ASN A 47 6.49 -5.38 9.26
CA ASN A 47 5.74 -5.54 10.50
C ASN A 47 4.69 -6.67 10.42
N THR A 48 3.92 -6.73 9.34
CA THR A 48 2.94 -7.81 9.12
C THR A 48 3.62 -9.16 8.97
N LEU A 49 4.72 -9.25 8.23
CA LEU A 49 5.50 -10.49 8.16
C LEU A 49 6.07 -10.91 9.52
N ASN A 50 6.57 -9.96 10.32
CA ASN A 50 7.07 -10.25 11.66
C ASN A 50 5.97 -10.80 12.57
N TYR A 51 4.76 -10.22 12.50
CA TYR A 51 3.58 -10.69 13.22
C TYR A 51 3.21 -12.12 12.83
N LEU A 52 3.10 -12.40 11.52
CA LEU A 52 2.72 -13.72 11.00
C LEU A 52 3.76 -14.81 11.32
N VAL A 53 5.05 -14.45 11.27
CA VAL A 53 6.13 -15.39 11.56
C VAL A 53 6.29 -15.64 13.05
N SER A 54 6.15 -14.61 13.89
CA SER A 54 6.43 -14.71 15.33
C SER A 54 5.22 -15.20 16.13
N GLU A 55 4.01 -14.71 15.85
CA GLU A 55 2.82 -15.06 16.65
C GLU A 55 2.09 -16.28 16.11
N LYS A 56 1.91 -16.37 14.79
CA LYS A 56 1.17 -17.48 14.16
C LYS A 56 2.05 -18.65 13.73
N ASP A 57 3.36 -18.48 13.82
CA ASP A 57 4.38 -19.48 13.45
C ASP A 57 4.21 -20.09 12.05
N MET A 58 3.55 -19.36 11.14
CA MET A 58 3.18 -19.83 9.81
C MET A 58 4.43 -20.10 8.96
N SER A 59 4.34 -21.10 8.08
CA SER A 59 5.44 -21.54 7.22
C SER A 59 4.99 -21.58 5.77
N GLY A 60 5.80 -21.02 4.87
CA GLY A 60 5.47 -20.98 3.44
C GLY A 60 4.69 -19.75 2.99
N LEU A 61 4.84 -18.61 3.68
CA LEU A 61 4.21 -17.35 3.33
C LEU A 61 4.57 -16.90 1.90
N THR A 62 3.54 -16.47 1.17
CA THR A 62 3.67 -15.88 -0.16
C THR A 62 3.16 -14.45 -0.11
N LEU A 63 4.03 -13.50 -0.43
CA LEU A 63 3.74 -12.08 -0.53
C LEU A 63 3.47 -11.72 -1.99
N SER A 64 2.25 -11.31 -2.30
CA SER A 64 1.85 -10.80 -3.61
C SER A 64 1.90 -9.27 -3.59
N VAL A 65 2.72 -8.69 -4.45
CA VAL A 65 2.98 -7.24 -4.50
C VAL A 65 3.11 -6.74 -5.92
N HIS A 66 2.88 -5.44 -6.12
CA HIS A 66 3.11 -4.80 -7.41
C HIS A 66 4.57 -5.00 -7.90
N PRO A 67 4.84 -5.17 -9.21
CA PRO A 67 6.19 -5.45 -9.74
C PRO A 67 7.26 -4.44 -9.34
N PHE A 68 6.88 -3.18 -9.09
CA PHE A 68 7.78 -2.15 -8.59
C PHE A 68 8.31 -2.48 -7.18
N ILE A 69 7.42 -2.83 -6.25
CA ILE A 69 7.79 -3.22 -4.88
C ILE A 69 8.52 -4.56 -4.90
N HIS A 70 8.08 -5.50 -5.73
CA HIS A 70 8.81 -6.76 -5.94
C HIS A 70 10.26 -6.51 -6.33
N ALA A 71 10.50 -5.63 -7.31
CA ALA A 71 11.85 -5.26 -7.71
C ALA A 71 12.63 -4.61 -6.56
N TYR A 72 12.00 -3.73 -5.77
CA TYR A 72 12.64 -3.12 -4.60
C TYR A 72 13.06 -4.14 -3.53
N LEU A 73 12.24 -5.16 -3.29
CA LEU A 73 12.53 -6.21 -2.29
C LEU A 73 13.60 -7.20 -2.76
N THR A 74 13.63 -7.49 -4.06
CA THR A 74 14.48 -8.56 -4.65
C THR A 74 15.76 -8.05 -5.29
N LYS A 75 15.76 -6.85 -5.88
CA LYS A 75 16.93 -6.27 -6.58
C LYS A 75 17.81 -5.55 -5.57
N GLY A 76 19.08 -5.96 -5.53
CA GLY A 76 20.11 -5.37 -4.65
C GLY A 76 20.88 -6.46 -3.91
N PHE A 77 22.14 -6.19 -3.59
CA PHE A 77 22.99 -7.09 -2.81
C PHE A 77 23.47 -6.36 -1.55
N PRO A 78 23.13 -6.80 -0.32
CA PRO A 78 22.16 -7.85 0.02
C PRO A 78 20.70 -7.39 -0.19
N SER A 79 19.81 -8.28 -0.62
CA SER A 79 18.39 -7.98 -0.80
C SER A 79 17.64 -7.97 0.53
N ILE A 80 16.50 -7.26 0.58
CA ILE A 80 15.63 -7.21 1.77
C ILE A 80 15.10 -8.61 2.09
N GLN A 81 14.78 -9.40 1.05
CA GLN A 81 14.37 -10.80 1.21
C GLN A 81 15.45 -11.67 1.89
N HIS A 82 16.74 -11.46 1.57
CA HIS A 82 17.83 -12.16 2.26
C HIS A 82 17.97 -11.73 3.73
N LYS A 83 17.75 -10.44 4.03
CA LYS A 83 17.74 -9.93 5.41
C LYS A 83 16.63 -10.61 6.24
N TRP A 84 15.44 -10.78 5.66
CA TRP A 84 14.34 -11.51 6.30
C TRP A 84 14.68 -12.98 6.55
N TRP A 85 15.30 -13.64 5.57
CA TRP A 85 15.75 -15.02 5.72
C TRP A 85 16.78 -15.18 6.84
N TRP A 86 17.74 -14.26 6.97
CA TRP A 86 18.70 -14.29 8.09
C TRP A 86 18.05 -14.07 9.46
N ARG A 87 17.01 -13.23 9.54
CA ARG A 87 16.34 -12.91 10.80
C ARG A 87 15.44 -14.06 11.28
N TRP A 88 14.64 -14.62 10.38
CA TRP A 88 13.57 -15.55 10.74
C TRP A 88 13.86 -17.01 10.38
N LYS A 89 14.90 -17.28 9.58
CA LYS A 89 15.23 -18.60 9.01
C LYS A 89 14.10 -19.25 8.18
N LYS A 90 12.97 -18.55 7.99
CA LYS A 90 11.86 -18.95 7.12
C LYS A 90 11.98 -18.22 5.79
N TRP A 91 11.68 -18.92 4.69
CA TRP A 91 11.73 -18.35 3.35
C TRP A 91 10.36 -17.77 2.96
N VAL A 92 10.33 -16.46 2.67
CA VAL A 92 9.12 -15.78 2.17
C VAL A 92 9.21 -15.72 0.64
N LYS A 93 8.20 -16.26 -0.05
CA LYS A 93 8.11 -16.18 -1.52
C LYS A 93 7.48 -14.84 -1.90
N VAL A 94 8.15 -14.05 -2.73
CA VAL A 94 7.57 -12.79 -3.24
C VAL A 94 7.13 -13.03 -4.69
N LYS A 95 5.85 -12.81 -4.98
CA LYS A 95 5.27 -12.91 -6.33
C LYS A 95 4.94 -11.51 -6.86
N PRO A 96 5.34 -11.16 -8.09
CA PRO A 96 4.91 -9.92 -8.72
C PRO A 96 3.50 -10.10 -9.29
N GLU A 97 2.57 -9.27 -8.85
CA GLU A 97 1.20 -9.26 -9.35
C GLU A 97 0.88 -7.91 -10.00
N GLY A 98 0.63 -7.92 -11.30
CA GLY A 98 0.40 -6.69 -12.09
C GLY A 98 -1.01 -6.12 -11.97
N SER A 99 -1.96 -6.89 -11.43
CA SER A 99 -3.33 -6.46 -11.13
C SER A 99 -3.44 -5.64 -9.84
N SER A 100 -2.45 -5.71 -8.96
CA SER A 100 -2.48 -5.05 -7.66
C SER A 100 -2.25 -3.54 -7.80
N GLN A 101 -2.92 -2.76 -6.96
CA GLN A 101 -2.65 -1.33 -6.85
C GLN A 101 -1.21 -1.09 -6.38
N PHE A 102 -0.65 0.08 -6.71
CA PHE A 102 0.76 0.39 -6.46
C PHE A 102 1.19 0.24 -4.98
N LEU A 103 0.31 0.57 -4.03
CA LEU A 103 0.57 0.48 -2.58
C LEU A 103 -0.07 -0.76 -1.94
N ALA A 104 -0.83 -1.55 -2.69
CA ALA A 104 -1.51 -2.72 -2.13
C ALA A 104 -0.57 -3.92 -2.10
N PHE A 105 -0.67 -4.69 -1.02
CA PHE A 105 -0.01 -5.99 -0.88
C PHE A 105 -1.00 -6.99 -0.28
N ALA A 106 -0.84 -8.26 -0.65
CA ALA A 106 -1.61 -9.37 -0.11
C ALA A 106 -0.65 -10.45 0.39
N VAL A 107 -1.01 -11.10 1.50
CA VAL A 107 -0.23 -12.20 2.06
C VAL A 107 -1.07 -13.46 2.04
N GLU A 108 -0.56 -14.49 1.37
CA GLU A 108 -1.13 -15.83 1.32
C GLU A 108 -0.32 -16.76 2.22
N ASP A 109 -1.01 -17.64 2.95
CA ASP A 109 -0.35 -18.75 3.65
C ASP A 109 0.01 -19.91 2.69
N GLY A 110 0.80 -20.88 3.16
CA GLY A 110 1.11 -22.11 2.44
C GLY A 110 -0.10 -22.93 1.99
N GLU A 111 -1.27 -22.72 2.61
CA GLU A 111 -2.55 -23.32 2.23
C GLU A 111 -3.35 -22.50 1.19
N GLY A 112 -2.84 -21.35 0.75
CA GLY A 112 -3.49 -20.49 -0.24
C GLY A 112 -4.65 -19.64 0.32
N ASN A 113 -4.76 -19.53 1.64
CA ASN A 113 -5.71 -18.63 2.28
C ASN A 113 -5.10 -17.22 2.36
N GLU A 114 -5.86 -16.21 1.90
CA GLU A 114 -5.53 -14.81 2.14
C GLU A 114 -5.59 -14.54 3.65
N VAL A 115 -4.47 -14.12 4.22
CA VAL A 115 -4.44 -13.73 5.62
C VAL A 115 -4.84 -12.25 5.67
N PRO A 116 -5.98 -11.91 6.31
CA PRO A 116 -6.33 -10.51 6.51
C PRO A 116 -5.28 -9.89 7.42
N VAL A 117 -4.61 -8.88 6.88
CA VAL A 117 -3.61 -8.02 7.52
C VAL A 117 -4.24 -6.72 7.98
#